data_AF-A0AAJ5CA11-F1
#
_entry.id   AF-A0AAJ5CA11-F1
#
_cell.length_a   1.000
_cell.length_b   1.000
_cell.length_c   1.000
_cell.angle_alpha   90.00
_cell.angle_beta   90.00
_cell.angle_gamma   90.00
#
_symmetry.space_group_name_H-M   'P 1'
#
loop_
_entity.id
_entity.type
_entity.pdbx_description
1 polymer ?
#
loop_
_entity_poly.entity_id
_entity_poly.type
_entity_poly.pdbx_seq_one_letter_code
_entity_poly.pdbx_strand_id
1 'polypeptide(L)'
;MYHSHGPAAVADGTTIAEGQVRSLQVQSTYRGENTQPKTVWTFRIERYDDEGNRILLIPVEMRGLTFEGSINDGDWVRTRGRMRSGTLRVTRLENLTTGASVRAKGMSKAAWIAVGLFLVFILAWFAFLAYDGVTHAGAPPGFPGP
;
A
#
# COMPACT_ATOMS: atom_id res chain seq x y z
N MET A 1 39.24 -8.63 -11.16
CA MET A 1 38.38 -8.69 -9.96
C MET A 1 36.93 -8.70 -10.44
N TYR A 2 36.21 -9.82 -10.32
CA TYR A 2 34.82 -9.92 -10.74
C TYR A 2 33.90 -9.51 -9.58
N HIS A 3 33.28 -8.33 -9.67
CA HIS A 3 32.20 -7.96 -8.76
C HIS A 3 30.88 -8.53 -9.28
N SER A 4 30.35 -9.53 -8.57
CA SER A 4 29.04 -10.12 -8.77
C SER A 4 27.92 -9.10 -8.58
N HIS A 5 27.29 -8.65 -9.67
CA HIS A 5 26.13 -7.75 -9.60
C HIS A 5 24.83 -8.51 -9.90
N GLY A 6 24.50 -9.48 -9.04
CA GLY A 6 23.12 -9.90 -8.84
C GLY A 6 22.33 -8.80 -8.13
N PRO A 7 21.02 -8.98 -7.87
CA PRO A 7 20.35 -8.19 -6.85
C PRO A 7 21.20 -8.23 -5.58
N ALA A 8 21.62 -7.07 -5.06
CA ALA A 8 22.33 -7.03 -3.80
C ALA A 8 21.32 -7.44 -2.71
N ALA A 9 21.31 -8.73 -2.39
CA ALA A 9 20.64 -9.24 -1.22
C ALA A 9 21.41 -8.69 -0.02
N VAL A 10 20.76 -7.77 0.69
CA VAL A 10 21.22 -7.27 1.98
C VAL A 10 20.95 -8.36 3.03
N ALA A 11 21.79 -8.45 4.06
CA ALA A 11 21.75 -9.48 5.11
C ALA A 11 20.34 -9.75 5.70
N ASP A 12 19.44 -8.77 5.67
CA ASP A 12 18.06 -8.87 6.18
C ASP A 12 17.02 -9.39 5.17
N GLY A 13 17.45 -10.09 4.10
CA GLY A 13 16.54 -10.60 3.05
C GLY A 13 15.91 -9.49 2.20
N THR A 14 16.50 -8.30 2.25
CA THR A 14 16.06 -7.13 1.49
C THR A 14 16.88 -7.02 0.22
N THR A 15 16.24 -6.75 -0.91
CA THR A 15 16.89 -6.61 -2.21
C THR A 15 16.90 -5.15 -2.63
N ILE A 16 18.07 -4.67 -3.05
CA ILE A 16 18.23 -3.37 -3.70
C ILE A 16 18.31 -3.59 -5.21
N ALA A 17 17.59 -2.77 -5.97
CA ALA A 17 17.61 -2.78 -7.42
C ALA A 17 17.72 -1.34 -7.94
N GLU A 18 18.55 -1.14 -8.95
CA GLU A 18 18.75 0.12 -9.63
C GLU A 18 18.93 -0.14 -11.12
N GLY A 19 18.26 0.63 -11.96
CA GLY A 19 18.25 0.45 -13.40
C GLY A 19 17.12 1.20 -14.09
N GLN A 20 16.88 0.91 -15.38
CA GLN A 20 15.87 1.57 -16.19
C GLN A 20 14.51 0.85 -16.13
N VAL A 21 13.41 1.60 -16.03
CA VAL A 21 12.05 1.06 -16.05
C VAL A 21 11.67 0.60 -17.46
N ARG A 22 11.06 -0.58 -17.55
CA ARG A 22 10.43 -1.12 -18.77
C ARG A 22 9.09 -1.76 -18.51
N SER A 23 8.22 -1.68 -19.52
CA SER A 23 6.91 -2.36 -19.56
C SER A 23 6.04 -1.99 -18.35
N LEU A 24 6.01 -0.72 -17.98
CA LEU A 24 5.13 -0.22 -16.93
C LEU A 24 3.67 -0.49 -17.28
N GLN A 25 2.99 -1.20 -16.37
CA GLN A 25 1.56 -1.46 -16.43
C GLN A 25 0.91 -1.04 -15.12
N VAL A 26 -0.22 -0.35 -15.24
CA VAL A 26 -1.03 0.10 -14.12
C VAL A 26 -2.37 -0.63 -14.17
N GLN A 27 -2.68 -1.39 -13.14
CA GLN A 27 -3.93 -2.15 -13.04
C GLN A 27 -4.66 -1.80 -11.75
N SER A 28 -5.93 -1.42 -11.87
CA SER A 28 -6.83 -1.28 -10.72
C SER A 28 -7.55 -2.60 -10.50
N THR A 29 -7.24 -3.25 -9.38
CA THR A 29 -7.84 -4.53 -8.99
C THR A 29 -8.97 -4.32 -8.01
N TYR A 30 -10.16 -4.82 -8.36
CA TYR A 30 -11.30 -4.99 -7.46
C TYR A 30 -11.36 -6.47 -7.12
N ARG A 31 -11.01 -6.85 -5.88
CA ARG A 31 -11.06 -8.26 -5.46
C ARG A 31 -12.32 -8.49 -4.61
N GLY A 32 -13.46 -8.72 -5.27
CA GLY A 32 -14.72 -9.08 -4.62
C GLY A 32 -15.50 -7.91 -4.01
N GLU A 33 -16.76 -8.18 -3.67
CA GLU A 33 -17.82 -7.22 -3.31
C GLU A 33 -17.48 -6.32 -2.10
N ASN A 34 -16.52 -6.72 -1.25
CA ASN A 34 -16.17 -6.04 0.00
C ASN A 34 -14.69 -5.59 0.11
N THR A 35 -13.89 -5.64 -0.96
CA THR A 35 -12.47 -5.21 -0.89
C THR A 35 -12.28 -3.84 -1.54
N GLN A 36 -11.65 -2.92 -0.81
CA GLN A 36 -11.25 -1.62 -1.35
C GLN A 36 -10.39 -1.80 -2.63
N PRO A 37 -10.63 -0.98 -3.67
CA PRO A 37 -9.83 -1.04 -4.89
C PRO A 37 -8.35 -0.87 -4.58
N LYS A 38 -7.51 -1.75 -5.13
CA LYS A 38 -6.05 -1.65 -5.03
C LYS A 38 -5.47 -1.41 -6.41
N THR A 39 -4.70 -0.35 -6.55
CA THR A 39 -3.88 -0.12 -7.72
C THR A 39 -2.58 -0.89 -7.59
N VAL A 40 -2.22 -1.60 -8.64
CA VAL A 40 -0.99 -2.38 -8.75
C VAL A 40 -0.20 -1.84 -9.93
N TRP A 41 1.05 -1.46 -9.70
CA TRP A 41 2.01 -1.16 -10.76
C TRP A 41 2.93 -2.34 -10.91
N THR A 42 3.04 -2.86 -12.12
CA THR A 42 4.00 -3.90 -12.48
C THR A 42 4.91 -3.38 -13.58
N PHE A 43 6.20 -3.56 -13.40
CA PHE A 43 7.21 -3.15 -14.37
C PHE A 43 8.45 -4.02 -14.19
N ARG A 44 9.46 -3.78 -15.02
CA ARG A 44 10.77 -4.44 -14.91
C ARG A 44 11.86 -3.40 -14.80
N ILE A 45 12.85 -3.65 -13.97
CA ILE A 45 14.09 -2.87 -13.90
C ILE A 45 15.13 -3.58 -14.76
N GLU A 46 15.57 -2.91 -15.82
CA GLU A 46 16.70 -3.30 -16.64
C GLU A 46 18.00 -2.78 -16.04
N ARG A 47 18.89 -3.70 -15.71
CA ARG A 47 20.25 -3.37 -15.27
C ARG A 47 21.21 -3.46 -16.43
N TYR A 48 22.14 -2.52 -16.46
CA TYR A 48 23.25 -2.48 -17.38
C TYR A 48 24.57 -2.65 -16.62
N ASP A 49 25.57 -3.23 -17.27
CA ASP A 49 26.96 -3.16 -16.80
C ASP A 49 27.63 -1.85 -17.24
N ASP A 50 28.89 -1.67 -16.85
CA ASP A 50 29.69 -0.48 -17.18
C ASP A 50 29.94 -0.31 -18.68
N GLU A 51 29.75 -1.38 -19.47
CA GLU A 51 29.90 -1.42 -20.92
C GLU A 51 28.57 -1.11 -21.64
N GLY A 52 27.49 -0.90 -20.88
CA GLY A 52 26.14 -0.61 -21.42
C GLY A 52 25.39 -1.85 -21.90
N ASN A 53 25.89 -3.06 -21.59
CA ASN A 53 25.21 -4.29 -21.92
C ASN A 53 24.16 -4.61 -20.85
N ARG A 54 23.00 -5.12 -21.29
CA ARG A 54 21.92 -5.50 -20.40
C ARG A 54 22.26 -6.81 -19.68
N ILE A 55 22.37 -6.76 -18.36
CA ILE A 55 22.79 -7.89 -17.53
C ILE A 55 21.64 -8.60 -16.80
N LEU A 56 20.56 -7.88 -16.45
CA LEU A 56 19.47 -8.48 -15.66
C LEU A 56 18.15 -7.72 -15.84
N LEU A 57 17.06 -8.47 -15.81
CA LEU A 57 15.70 -7.96 -15.82
C LEU A 57 15.00 -8.36 -14.51
N ILE A 58 14.73 -7.39 -13.64
CA ILE A 58 14.11 -7.64 -12.33
C ILE A 58 12.64 -7.27 -12.40
N PRO A 59 11.68 -8.21 -12.31
CA PRO A 59 10.26 -7.88 -12.22
C PRO A 59 9.95 -7.22 -10.88
N VAL A 60 9.22 -6.12 -10.92
CA VAL A 60 8.85 -5.30 -9.77
C VAL A 60 7.35 -5.17 -9.68
N GLU A 61 6.82 -5.25 -8.46
CA GLU A 61 5.41 -4.99 -8.15
C GLU A 61 5.32 -3.94 -7.03
N MET A 62 4.52 -2.90 -7.27
CA MET A 62 4.07 -1.96 -6.26
C MET A 62 2.56 -2.07 -6.06
N ARG A 63 2.12 -2.00 -4.81
CA ARG A 63 0.70 -2.10 -4.45
C ARG A 63 0.30 -1.02 -3.47
N GLY A 64 -0.75 -0.28 -3.78
CA GLY A 64 -1.31 0.77 -2.94
C GLY A 64 -2.79 0.99 -3.21
N LEU A 65 -3.47 1.69 -2.30
CA LEU A 65 -4.77 2.32 -2.56
C LEU A 65 -4.58 3.53 -3.49
N THR A 66 -3.52 4.29 -3.25
CA THR A 66 -3.11 5.43 -4.08
C THR A 66 -1.60 5.46 -4.24
N PHE A 67 -1.11 6.22 -5.21
CA PHE A 67 0.30 6.42 -5.49
C PHE A 67 0.64 7.91 -5.47
N GLU A 68 1.78 8.25 -4.89
CA GLU A 68 2.40 9.57 -5.02
C GLU A 68 3.55 9.50 -6.01
N GLY A 69 3.63 10.51 -6.87
CA GLY A 69 4.62 10.59 -7.95
C GLY A 69 4.28 9.69 -9.14
N SER A 70 5.17 9.69 -10.12
CA SER A 70 5.05 8.89 -11.33
C SER A 70 6.41 8.35 -11.77
N ILE A 71 6.36 7.25 -12.50
CA ILE A 71 7.48 6.71 -13.28
C ILE A 71 6.98 6.46 -14.69
N ASN A 72 7.89 6.49 -15.65
CA ASN A 72 7.64 6.14 -17.04
C ASN A 72 8.66 5.11 -17.52
N ASP A 73 8.33 4.39 -18.59
CA ASP A 73 9.31 3.57 -19.28
C ASP A 73 10.49 4.46 -19.74
N GLY A 74 11.71 3.99 -19.49
CA GLY A 74 12.93 4.76 -19.75
C GLY A 74 13.47 5.52 -18.53
N ASP A 75 12.70 5.68 -17.45
CA ASP A 75 13.20 6.33 -16.24
C ASP A 75 14.24 5.46 -15.52
N TRP A 76 15.30 6.09 -15.02
CA TRP A 76 16.23 5.46 -14.09
C TRP A 76 15.63 5.49 -12.69
N VAL A 77 15.62 4.34 -12.03
CA VAL A 77 15.04 4.19 -10.70
C VAL A 77 15.97 3.44 -9.77
N ARG A 78 15.88 3.77 -8.49
CA ARG A 78 16.47 3.00 -7.39
C ARG A 78 15.37 2.59 -6.42
N THR A 79 15.37 1.34 -6.01
CA THR A 79 14.38 0.83 -5.06
C THR A 79 14.98 -0.21 -4.12
N ARG A 80 14.25 -0.42 -3.04
CA ARG A 80 14.54 -1.41 -2.02
C ARG A 80 13.24 -2.12 -1.66
N GLY A 81 13.30 -3.44 -1.63
CA GLY A 81 12.12 -4.25 -1.34
C GLY A 81 12.46 -5.65 -0.91
N ARG A 82 11.44 -6.51 -0.93
CA ARG A 82 11.60 -7.93 -0.61
C ARG A 82 11.26 -8.76 -1.84
N MET A 83 12.13 -9.71 -2.17
CA MET A 83 11.84 -10.69 -3.21
C MET A 83 10.77 -11.64 -2.71
N ARG A 84 9.69 -11.82 -3.49
CA ARG A 84 8.62 -12.78 -3.18
C ARG A 84 8.15 -13.46 -4.44
N SER A 85 8.32 -14.78 -4.51
CA SER A 85 7.92 -15.59 -5.68
C SER A 85 8.53 -15.06 -6.99
N GLY A 86 9.82 -14.68 -6.96
CA GLY A 86 10.54 -14.15 -8.12
C GLY A 86 10.20 -12.70 -8.49
N THR A 87 9.35 -11.99 -7.74
CA THR A 87 9.02 -10.58 -7.97
C THR A 87 9.49 -9.70 -6.81
N LEU A 88 10.16 -8.60 -7.12
CA LEU A 88 10.59 -7.62 -6.13
C LEU A 88 9.41 -6.75 -5.73
N ARG A 89 8.93 -6.93 -4.49
CA ARG A 89 7.84 -6.11 -3.96
C ARG A 89 8.37 -4.87 -3.29
N VAL A 90 7.91 -3.71 -3.74
CA VAL A 90 8.38 -2.41 -3.26
C VAL A 90 7.19 -1.52 -2.91
N THR A 91 7.37 -0.69 -1.89
CA THR A 91 6.38 0.33 -1.48
C THR A 91 6.87 1.75 -1.75
N ARG A 92 8.18 1.90 -1.99
CA ARG A 92 8.83 3.17 -2.32
C ARG A 92 9.93 2.93 -3.35
N LEU A 93 10.08 3.87 -4.26
CA LEU A 93 11.24 3.97 -5.14
C LEU A 93 11.62 5.44 -5.33
N GLU A 94 12.83 5.67 -5.79
CA GLU A 94 13.33 6.96 -6.20
C GLU A 94 13.48 6.96 -7.72
N ASN A 95 12.91 7.95 -8.38
CA ASN A 95 13.13 8.21 -9.79
C ASN A 95 14.37 9.09 -9.91
N LEU A 96 15.48 8.49 -10.34
CA LEU A 96 16.77 9.15 -10.48
C LEU A 96 16.80 10.09 -11.69
N THR A 97 15.92 9.89 -12.69
CA THR A 97 15.78 10.82 -13.83
C THR A 97 15.20 12.16 -13.39
N THR A 98 14.15 12.14 -12.56
CA THR A 98 13.41 13.34 -12.16
C THR A 98 13.73 13.84 -10.75
N GLY A 99 14.43 13.04 -9.94
CA GLY A 99 14.65 13.29 -8.52
C GLY A 99 13.43 13.02 -7.63
N ALA A 100 12.32 12.53 -8.18
CA ALA A 100 11.08 12.34 -7.44
C ALA A 100 11.10 11.06 -6.57
N SER A 101 10.57 11.15 -5.35
CA SER A 101 10.26 9.96 -4.55
C SER A 101 8.87 9.47 -4.87
N VAL A 102 8.75 8.23 -5.33
CA VAL A 102 7.47 7.58 -5.64
C VAL A 102 7.09 6.61 -4.52
N ARG A 103 5.84 6.68 -4.05
CA ARG A 103 5.38 5.90 -2.90
C ARG A 103 3.98 5.35 -3.10
N ALA A 104 3.80 4.07 -2.80
CA ALA A 104 2.48 3.45 -2.67
C ALA A 104 1.92 3.73 -1.27
N LYS A 105 0.71 4.29 -1.21
CA LYS A 105 -0.02 4.56 0.03
C LYS A 105 -1.06 3.48 0.28
N GLY A 106 -1.09 2.97 1.50
CA GLY A 106 -2.20 2.17 2.03
C GLY A 106 -2.96 2.94 3.11
N MET A 107 -4.02 2.33 3.64
CA MET A 107 -4.71 2.85 4.81
C MET A 107 -3.78 2.75 6.02
N SER A 108 -3.55 3.86 6.73
CA SER A 108 -2.66 3.88 7.89
C SER A 108 -3.25 3.04 9.03
N LYS A 109 -2.40 2.46 9.89
CA LYS A 109 -2.87 1.77 11.10
C LYS A 109 -3.71 2.69 11.99
N ALA A 110 -3.34 3.97 12.05
CA ALA A 110 -4.07 4.99 12.79
C ALA A 110 -5.49 5.21 12.24
N ALA A 111 -5.67 5.22 10.92
CA ALA A 111 -7.00 5.32 10.32
C ALA A 111 -7.88 4.11 10.70
N TRP A 112 -7.32 2.90 10.70
CA TRP A 112 -8.05 1.70 11.16
C TRP A 112 -8.42 1.77 12.63
N ILE A 113 -7.52 2.26 13.49
CA ILE A 113 -7.80 2.45 14.92
C ILE A 113 -8.89 3.49 15.11
N ALA A 114 -8.83 4.62 14.40
CA ALA A 114 -9.83 5.68 14.48
C ALA A 114 -11.22 5.19 14.05
N VAL A 115 -11.30 4.41 12.97
CA VAL A 115 -12.56 3.78 12.53
C VAL A 115 -13.11 2.84 13.61
N GLY A 116 -12.25 2.01 14.22
CA GLY A 116 -12.65 1.13 15.31
C GLY A 116 -13.19 1.90 16.53
N LEU A 117 -12.49 2.95 16.95
CA LEU A 117 -12.93 3.81 18.06
C LEU A 117 -14.26 4.50 17.77
N PHE A 118 -14.44 4.98 16.54
CA PHE A 118 -15.69 5.61 16.11
C PHE A 118 -16.88 4.64 16.15
N LEU A 119 -16.69 3.40 15.72
CA LEU A 119 -17.74 2.36 15.81
C LEU A 119 -18.09 2.02 17.26
N VAL A 120 -17.10 1.91 18.14
CA VAL A 120 -17.33 1.67 19.58
C VAL A 120 -18.09 2.84 20.20
N PHE A 121 -17.73 4.08 19.85
CA PHE A 121 -18.44 5.27 20.30
C PHE A 121 -19.91 5.27 19.86
N ILE A 122 -20.20 4.95 18.59
CA ILE A 122 -21.57 4.83 18.07
C ILE A 122 -22.37 3.79 18.86
N LEU A 123 -21.80 2.61 19.12
CA LEU A 123 -22.46 1.56 19.88
C LEU A 123 -22.76 2.01 21.32
N ALA A 124 -21.80 2.67 21.97
CA ALA A 124 -22.00 3.22 23.31
C ALA A 124 -23.08 4.32 23.33
N TRP A 125 -23.13 5.16 22.30
CA TRP A 125 -24.15 6.20 22.15
C TRP A 125 -25.56 5.60 22.01
N PHE A 126 -25.74 4.59 21.15
CA PHE A 126 -27.03 3.90 21.03
C PHE A 126 -27.42 3.15 22.31
N ALA A 127 -26.47 2.50 22.98
CA ALA A 127 -26.72 1.85 24.26
C ALA A 127 -27.17 2.85 25.33
N PHE A 128 -26.55 4.03 25.35
CA PHE A 128 -26.95 5.12 26.25
C PHE A 128 -28.37 5.62 25.94
N LEU A 129 -28.70 5.89 24.67
CA LEU A 129 -30.05 6.29 24.27
C LEU A 129 -31.12 5.24 24.63
N ALA A 130 -30.81 3.95 24.45
CA ALA A 130 -31.71 2.87 24.82
C ALA A 130 -31.89 2.76 26.34
N TYR A 131 -30.80 2.91 27.10
CA TYR A 131 -30.83 2.94 28.56
C TYR A 131 -31.69 4.09 29.08
N ASP A 132 -31.43 5.32 28.60
CA ASP A 132 -32.17 6.53 28.96
C ASP A 132 -33.66 6.40 28.65
N GLY A 133 -34.00 5.90 27.46
CA GLY A 133 -35.39 5.64 27.07
C GLY A 133 -36.10 4.61 27.94
N VAL A 134 -35.39 3.60 28.46
CA VAL A 134 -35.96 2.58 29.37
C VAL A 134 -36.11 3.13 30.79
N THR A 135 -35.13 3.88 31.30
CA THR A 135 -35.14 4.35 32.70
C THR A 135 -35.97 5.60 32.93
N HIS A 136 -36.16 6.43 31.91
CA HIS A 136 -36.91 7.68 32.00
C HIS A 136 -38.26 7.65 31.26
N ALA A 137 -38.68 6.49 30.75
CA ALA A 137 -40.06 6.29 30.33
C ALA A 137 -41.00 6.38 31.54
N GLY A 138 -41.67 7.52 31.70
CA GLY A 138 -42.84 7.64 32.57
C GLY A 138 -44.00 6.77 32.06
N ALA A 139 -44.96 6.46 32.93
CA ALA A 139 -46.17 5.75 32.55
C ALA A 139 -46.81 6.43 31.33
N PRO A 140 -47.25 5.67 30.30
CA PRO A 140 -47.87 6.24 29.12
C PRO A 140 -49.02 7.18 29.53
N PRO A 141 -49.21 8.33 28.85
CA PRO A 141 -50.29 9.25 29.17
C PRO A 141 -51.64 8.50 29.12
N GLY A 142 -52.32 8.38 30.27
CA GLY A 142 -53.63 7.72 30.37
C GLY A 142 -53.71 6.53 31.35
N PHE A 143 -52.60 6.08 31.94
CA PHE A 143 -52.66 5.07 33.01
C PHE A 143 -52.72 5.75 34.39
N PRO A 144 -53.80 5.57 35.18
CA PRO A 144 -53.80 5.97 36.57
C PRO A 144 -52.75 5.14 37.32
N GLY A 145 -51.82 5.81 38.00
CA GLY A 145 -50.94 5.18 38.98
C GLY A 145 -51.76 4.57 40.13
N PRO A 146 -51.18 3.63 40.90
CA PRO A 146 -51.85 3.05 42.07
C PRO A 146 -52.20 4.10 43.13
#